data_AF-A0AAU1B1T4-F1
#
_entry.id   AF-A0AAU1B1T4-F1
#
_cell.length_a   1.000
_cell.length_b   1.000
_cell.length_c   1.000
_cell.angle_alpha   90.00
_cell.angle_beta   90.00
_cell.angle_gamma   90.00
#
_symmetry.space_group_name_H-M   'P 1'
#
loop_
_entity.id
_entity.type
_entity.pdbx_description
1 polymer ?
#
loop_
_entity_poly.entity_id
_entity_poly.type
_entity_poly.pdbx_seq_one_letter_code
_entity_poly.pdbx_strand_id
1 'polypeptide(L)'
;MPVPENSGGPRVVDTILRNLLAYGVAVAALLALAGGDPHTHATVPAVYDARADEIVGTWRCVEGTEVVFRADGTATVTDLRGQERDYDLGWRLSGTGSWKLIGKEPAGWNYGQHVRLHLPAPTGAGARSGTPPQPAPQSAPARYKWTFELRRDRRQTLELFFYYGDPEARSAYVLEKDA
;
A
#
# COMPACT_ATOMS: atom_id res chain seq x y z
N MET A 1 47.55 -70.28 11.59
CA MET A 1 46.18 -69.74 11.66
C MET A 1 46.28 -68.23 11.86
N PRO A 2 45.83 -67.37 10.94
CA PRO A 2 45.79 -65.92 11.16
C PRO A 2 44.42 -65.44 11.64
N VAL A 3 44.47 -64.37 12.45
CA VAL A 3 43.37 -63.62 13.10
C VAL A 3 42.62 -62.80 12.04
N PRO A 4 41.29 -62.58 12.14
CA PRO A 4 40.59 -61.70 11.21
C PRO A 4 40.81 -60.24 11.59
N GLU A 5 41.31 -59.46 10.62
CA GLU A 5 41.47 -58.02 10.74
C GLU A 5 40.11 -57.33 10.55
N ASN A 6 39.70 -56.59 11.57
CA ASN A 6 38.43 -55.86 11.63
C ASN A 6 38.60 -54.52 10.89
N SER A 7 38.29 -54.47 9.59
CA SER A 7 38.39 -53.24 8.78
C SER A 7 37.04 -52.52 8.64
N GLY A 8 36.45 -52.11 9.77
CA GLY A 8 35.33 -51.16 9.81
C GLY A 8 35.83 -49.73 9.60
N GLY A 9 36.22 -49.39 8.37
CA GLY A 9 36.83 -48.11 8.04
C GLY A 9 35.84 -46.91 7.93
N PRO A 10 36.31 -45.67 8.14
CA PRO A 10 35.51 -44.42 8.31
C PRO A 10 34.69 -43.95 7.09
N ARG A 11 34.72 -44.70 5.98
CA ARG A 11 34.24 -44.26 4.65
C ARG A 11 32.73 -44.08 4.56
N VAL A 12 31.96 -44.79 5.38
CA VAL A 12 30.50 -44.71 5.39
C VAL A 12 30.02 -43.40 6.02
N VAL A 13 30.68 -42.95 7.08
CA VAL A 13 30.32 -41.72 7.80
C VAL A 13 30.59 -40.49 6.94
N ASP A 14 31.71 -40.45 6.21
CA ASP A 14 32.04 -39.36 5.28
C ASP A 14 31.04 -39.22 4.12
N THR A 15 30.53 -40.35 3.62
CA THR A 15 29.56 -40.37 2.52
C THR A 15 28.19 -39.91 2.98
N ILE A 16 27.76 -40.33 4.17
CA ILE A 16 26.50 -39.89 4.80
C ILE A 16 26.57 -38.40 5.13
N LEU A 17 27.68 -37.91 5.67
CA LEU A 17 27.88 -36.49 6.00
C LEU A 17 27.90 -35.61 4.74
N ARG A 18 28.58 -36.05 3.66
CA ARG A 18 28.56 -35.37 2.36
C ARG A 18 27.17 -35.30 1.74
N ASN A 19 26.41 -36.38 1.80
CA ASN A 19 25.05 -36.41 1.27
C ASN A 19 24.13 -35.49 2.09
N LEU A 20 24.22 -35.51 3.43
CA LEU A 20 23.45 -34.61 4.29
C LEU A 20 23.77 -33.13 4.05
N LEU A 21 25.04 -32.79 3.82
CA LEU A 21 25.45 -31.44 3.43
C LEU A 21 24.91 -31.05 2.05
N ALA A 22 24.97 -31.95 1.07
CA ALA A 22 24.42 -31.69 -0.27
C ALA A 22 22.90 -31.52 -0.27
N TYR A 23 22.17 -32.35 0.49
CA TYR A 23 20.72 -32.20 0.68
C TYR A 23 20.37 -30.94 1.47
N GLY A 24 21.15 -30.59 2.50
CA GLY A 24 20.95 -29.35 3.26
C GLY A 24 21.12 -28.09 2.41
N VAL A 25 22.12 -28.06 1.53
CA VAL A 25 22.33 -26.95 0.59
C VAL A 25 21.24 -26.91 -0.48
N ALA A 26 20.79 -28.06 -1.00
CA ALA A 26 19.71 -28.12 -1.97
C ALA A 26 18.37 -27.64 -1.39
N VAL A 27 18.06 -28.01 -0.13
CA VAL A 27 16.85 -27.54 0.58
C VAL A 27 16.95 -26.04 0.89
N ALA A 28 18.11 -25.53 1.30
CA ALA A 28 18.31 -24.10 1.52
C ALA A 28 18.19 -23.28 0.22
N ALA A 29 18.71 -23.79 -0.90
CA ALA A 29 18.56 -23.17 -2.21
C ALA A 29 17.09 -23.18 -2.69
N LEU A 30 16.35 -24.27 -2.45
CA LEU A 30 14.92 -24.35 -2.77
C LEU A 30 14.07 -23.43 -1.87
N LEU A 31 14.43 -23.26 -0.60
CA LEU A 31 13.77 -22.29 0.30
C LEU A 31 14.07 -20.83 -0.09
N ALA A 32 15.28 -20.54 -0.57
CA ALA A 32 15.62 -19.22 -1.10
C ALA A 32 14.90 -18.91 -2.42
N LEU A 33 14.61 -19.93 -3.24
CA LEU A 33 13.83 -19.80 -4.48
C LEU A 33 12.31 -19.81 -4.26
N ALA A 34 11.85 -20.36 -3.14
CA ALA A 34 10.44 -20.33 -2.72
C ALA A 34 10.09 -19.09 -1.87
N GLY A 35 11.07 -18.22 -1.60
CA GLY A 35 10.85 -16.85 -1.15
C GLY A 35 10.14 -16.09 -2.27
N GLY A 36 8.82 -16.28 -2.38
CA GLY A 36 7.98 -15.48 -3.25
C GLY A 36 8.27 -14.02 -3.01
N ASP A 37 8.47 -13.28 -4.10
CA ASP A 37 8.74 -11.85 -4.05
C ASP A 37 7.71 -11.16 -3.14
N PRO A 38 8.11 -10.60 -1.98
CA PRO A 38 7.18 -9.89 -1.11
C PRO A 38 6.59 -8.64 -1.79
N HIS A 39 7.10 -8.27 -2.97
CA HIS A 39 6.60 -7.21 -3.84
C HIS A 39 5.66 -7.70 -4.96
N THR A 40 5.28 -8.98 -4.98
CA THR A 40 4.05 -9.37 -5.69
C THR A 40 2.85 -8.82 -4.94
N HIS A 41 2.53 -7.56 -5.21
CA HIS A 41 1.29 -6.93 -4.79
C HIS A 41 0.13 -7.78 -5.31
N ALA A 42 -0.45 -8.60 -4.43
CA ALA A 42 -1.66 -9.32 -4.73
C ALA A 42 -2.67 -8.33 -5.31
N THR A 43 -3.25 -8.65 -6.47
CA THR A 43 -4.27 -7.82 -7.10
C THR A 43 -5.37 -7.56 -6.07
N VAL A 44 -5.54 -6.30 -5.68
CA VAL A 44 -6.62 -5.90 -4.79
C VAL A 44 -7.92 -6.09 -5.56
N PRO A 45 -8.89 -6.90 -5.08
CA PRO A 45 -10.14 -7.09 -5.79
C PRO A 45 -10.89 -5.77 -5.95
N ALA A 46 -11.29 -5.47 -7.18
CA ALA A 46 -12.07 -4.27 -7.47
C ALA A 46 -13.45 -4.33 -6.79
N VAL A 47 -13.89 -3.19 -6.27
CA VAL A 47 -15.22 -3.03 -5.66
C VAL A 47 -16.22 -2.54 -6.71
N TYR A 48 -17.41 -3.12 -6.70
CA TYR A 48 -18.50 -2.81 -7.64
C TYR A 48 -19.86 -2.59 -6.98
N ASP A 49 -19.94 -2.77 -5.66
CA ASP A 49 -21.15 -2.73 -4.86
C ASP A 49 -21.16 -1.63 -3.80
N ALA A 50 -20.16 -0.75 -3.81
CA ALA A 50 -20.11 0.39 -2.89
C ALA A 50 -21.28 1.32 -3.14
N ARG A 51 -21.86 1.81 -2.05
CA ARG A 51 -22.96 2.76 -2.04
C ARG A 51 -22.52 4.09 -1.47
N ALA A 52 -23.18 5.18 -1.87
CA ALA A 52 -22.81 6.52 -1.42
C ALA A 52 -22.91 6.70 0.11
N ASP A 53 -23.88 6.03 0.76
CA ASP A 53 -24.03 6.04 2.22
C ASP A 53 -22.88 5.34 2.95
N GLU A 54 -22.22 4.36 2.31
CA GLU A 54 -20.99 3.76 2.83
C GLU A 54 -19.80 4.73 2.78
N ILE A 55 -19.78 5.67 1.82
CA ILE A 55 -18.73 6.71 1.72
C ILE A 55 -18.96 7.84 2.72
N VAL A 56 -20.22 8.20 2.98
CA VAL A 56 -20.55 9.29 3.91
C VAL A 56 -20.03 8.96 5.31
N GLY A 57 -19.32 9.92 5.92
CA GLY A 57 -18.71 9.78 7.23
C GLY A 57 -17.32 10.39 7.28
N THR A 58 -16.66 10.16 8.42
CA THR A 58 -15.29 10.60 8.68
C THR A 58 -14.31 9.48 8.36
N TRP A 59 -13.25 9.82 7.65
CA TRP A 59 -12.20 8.90 7.22
C TRP A 59 -10.86 9.43 7.71
N ARG A 60 -10.05 8.59 8.35
CA ARG A 60 -8.77 9.00 8.94
C ARG A 60 -7.62 8.18 8.41
N CYS A 61 -6.45 8.80 8.44
CA CYS A 61 -5.17 8.14 8.22
C CYS A 61 -4.18 8.61 9.30
N VAL A 62 -2.90 8.34 9.07
CA VAL A 62 -1.80 8.73 9.96
C VAL A 62 -1.68 10.25 10.11
N GLU A 63 -1.04 10.68 11.21
CA GLU A 63 -0.59 12.07 11.41
C GLU A 63 -1.72 13.13 11.31
N GLY A 64 -2.92 12.80 11.80
CA GLY A 64 -4.03 13.75 11.88
C GLY A 64 -4.76 14.01 10.56
N THR A 65 -4.46 13.23 9.51
CA THR A 65 -5.20 13.32 8.25
C THR A 65 -6.65 12.88 8.45
N GLU A 66 -7.58 13.72 8.01
CA GLU A 66 -9.02 13.49 8.08
C GLU A 66 -9.72 13.94 6.79
N VAL A 67 -10.68 13.15 6.34
CA VAL A 67 -11.61 13.51 5.26
C VAL A 67 -13.02 13.22 5.72
N VAL A 68 -13.87 14.24 5.72
CA VAL A 68 -15.30 14.12 6.06
C VAL A 68 -16.11 14.24 4.78
N PHE A 69 -16.70 13.14 4.32
CA PHE A 69 -17.63 13.13 3.19
C PHE A 69 -19.07 13.29 3.69
N ARG A 70 -19.79 14.30 3.20
CA ARG A 70 -21.19 14.58 3.57
C ARG A 70 -22.15 14.06 2.50
N ALA A 71 -23.37 13.72 2.91
CA ALA A 71 -24.41 13.16 2.04
C ALA A 71 -24.84 14.10 0.90
N ASP A 72 -24.62 15.41 1.05
CA ASP A 72 -24.90 16.42 0.03
C ASP A 72 -23.83 16.50 -1.07
N GLY A 73 -22.79 15.65 -1.01
CA GLY A 73 -21.68 15.65 -1.96
C GLY A 73 -20.57 16.64 -1.63
N THR A 74 -20.62 17.33 -0.49
CA THR A 74 -19.52 18.17 0.00
C THR A 74 -18.52 17.36 0.83
N ALA A 75 -17.28 17.82 0.88
CA ALA A 75 -16.24 17.20 1.69
C ALA A 75 -15.40 18.25 2.44
N THR A 76 -14.94 17.92 3.64
CA THR A 76 -13.90 18.67 4.35
C THR A 76 -12.64 17.81 4.40
N VAL A 77 -11.50 18.41 4.10
CA VAL A 77 -10.19 17.74 4.04
C VAL A 77 -9.26 18.41 5.04
N THR A 78 -8.54 17.60 5.80
CA THR A 78 -7.50 18.04 6.72
C THR A 78 -6.24 17.24 6.45
N ASP A 79 -5.17 17.94 6.08
CA ASP A 79 -3.82 17.43 5.89
C ASP A 79 -3.73 16.15 5.02
N LEU A 80 -4.54 16.08 3.96
CA LEU A 80 -4.49 14.95 3.03
C LEU A 80 -3.29 15.09 2.10
N ARG A 81 -2.51 14.02 1.99
CA ARG A 81 -1.28 14.00 1.20
C ARG A 81 -1.55 13.98 -0.30
N GLY A 82 -0.59 14.48 -1.08
CA GLY A 82 -0.58 14.35 -2.53
C GLY A 82 -0.65 12.88 -2.98
N GLN A 83 -1.35 12.64 -4.08
CA GLN A 83 -1.51 11.33 -4.71
C GLN A 83 -0.37 11.07 -5.72
N GLU A 84 0.00 9.80 -5.93
CA GLU A 84 1.09 9.39 -6.82
C GLU A 84 2.41 10.16 -6.53
N ARG A 85 3.01 10.76 -7.55
CA ARG A 85 4.25 11.55 -7.49
C ARG A 85 4.10 12.87 -6.75
N ASP A 86 2.88 13.38 -6.58
CA ASP A 86 2.65 14.62 -5.84
C ASP A 86 2.97 14.45 -4.35
N TYR A 87 3.04 13.21 -3.86
CA TYR A 87 3.53 12.90 -2.52
C TYR A 87 4.97 13.35 -2.31
N ASP A 88 5.83 13.21 -3.34
CA ASP A 88 7.26 13.56 -3.26
C ASP A 88 7.47 15.08 -3.22
N LEU A 89 6.45 15.86 -3.61
CA LEU A 89 6.40 17.31 -3.44
C LEU A 89 6.11 17.72 -1.99
N GLY A 90 5.79 16.75 -1.12
CA GLY A 90 5.57 16.96 0.31
C GLY A 90 4.26 17.68 0.62
N TRP A 91 3.30 17.71 -0.31
CA TRP A 91 2.05 18.44 -0.13
C TRP A 91 1.15 17.76 0.92
N ARG A 92 0.64 18.60 1.83
CA ARG A 92 -0.47 18.29 2.77
C ARG A 92 -1.53 19.35 2.60
N LEU A 93 -2.66 18.95 2.03
CA LEU A 93 -3.71 19.87 1.58
C LEU A 93 -4.92 19.77 2.49
N SER A 94 -5.47 20.92 2.86
CA SER A 94 -6.74 21.03 3.61
C SER A 94 -7.74 21.91 2.86
N GLY A 95 -9.01 21.88 3.26
CA GLY A 95 -10.04 22.79 2.78
C GLY A 95 -11.38 22.10 2.53
N THR A 96 -12.28 22.82 1.86
CA THR A 96 -13.62 22.31 1.52
C THR A 96 -13.71 22.01 0.03
N GLY A 97 -14.25 20.85 -0.30
CA GLY A 97 -14.38 20.35 -1.65
C GLY A 97 -15.72 19.66 -1.92
N SER A 98 -15.77 18.95 -3.04
CA SER A 98 -16.90 18.12 -3.44
C SER A 98 -16.43 16.72 -3.76
N TRP A 99 -17.28 15.73 -3.54
CA TRP A 99 -16.97 14.34 -3.82
C TRP A 99 -18.08 13.65 -4.59
N LYS A 100 -17.72 12.58 -5.32
CA LYS A 100 -18.66 11.68 -5.98
C LYS A 100 -18.14 10.26 -5.95
N LEU A 101 -19.01 9.30 -5.63
CA LEU A 101 -18.83 7.91 -6.00
C LEU A 101 -19.09 7.77 -7.50
N ILE A 102 -18.11 7.26 -8.24
CA ILE A 102 -18.20 7.02 -9.67
C ILE A 102 -18.30 5.52 -9.96
N GLY A 103 -18.95 5.21 -11.08
CA GLY A 103 -19.21 3.85 -11.52
C GLY A 103 -17.96 3.12 -12.02
N LYS A 104 -18.17 2.04 -12.78
CA LYS A 104 -17.12 1.16 -13.30
C LYS A 104 -16.24 1.86 -14.32
N GLU A 105 -15.07 2.31 -13.89
CA GLU A 105 -14.07 2.92 -14.76
C GLU A 105 -12.65 2.56 -14.32
N PRO A 106 -11.66 2.67 -15.22
CA PRO A 106 -10.27 2.56 -14.83
C PRO A 106 -9.85 3.79 -14.01
N ALA A 107 -9.31 3.57 -12.81
CA ALA A 107 -8.55 4.59 -12.09
C ALA A 107 -7.44 3.94 -11.27
N GLY A 108 -6.26 4.58 -11.27
CA GLY A 108 -5.05 3.99 -10.72
C GLY A 108 -4.80 2.62 -11.36
N TRP A 109 -4.81 1.57 -10.54
CA TRP A 109 -4.53 0.20 -10.97
C TRP A 109 -5.74 -0.73 -10.96
N ASN A 110 -6.94 -0.20 -10.69
CA ASN A 110 -8.17 -0.99 -10.62
C ASN A 110 -9.25 -0.53 -11.61
N TYR A 111 -9.96 -1.51 -12.17
CA TYR A 111 -11.20 -1.29 -12.91
C TYR A 111 -12.38 -1.54 -11.99
N GLY A 112 -12.98 -0.48 -11.45
CA GLY A 112 -13.93 -0.58 -10.33
C GLY A 112 -14.73 0.69 -10.13
N GLN A 113 -15.50 0.74 -9.05
CA GLN A 113 -15.99 2.00 -8.49
C GLN A 113 -14.87 2.73 -7.77
N HIS A 114 -14.93 4.06 -7.76
CA HIS A 114 -13.95 4.93 -7.12
C HIS A 114 -14.62 6.13 -6.46
N VAL A 115 -13.92 6.81 -5.56
CA VAL A 115 -14.37 8.12 -5.04
C VAL A 115 -13.49 9.22 -5.62
N ARG A 116 -14.09 10.16 -6.34
CA ARG A 116 -13.40 11.37 -6.81
C ARG A 116 -13.67 12.51 -5.86
N LEU A 117 -12.62 13.07 -5.29
CA LEU A 117 -12.66 14.25 -4.42
C LEU A 117 -12.00 15.41 -5.15
N HIS A 118 -12.69 16.54 -5.26
CA HIS A 118 -12.18 17.77 -5.87
C HIS A 118 -12.15 18.89 -4.84
N LEU A 119 -10.97 19.50 -4.67
CA LEU A 119 -10.69 20.58 -3.76
C LEU A 119 -10.35 21.84 -4.58
N PRO A 120 -11.29 22.78 -4.75
CA PRO A 120 -11.14 23.90 -5.68
C PRO A 120 -10.21 25.01 -5.19
N ALA A 121 -9.96 25.07 -3.88
CA ALA A 121 -9.08 26.06 -3.25
C ALA A 121 -8.43 25.45 -2.00
N PRO A 122 -7.33 24.69 -2.15
CA PRO A 122 -6.62 24.11 -1.03
C PRO A 122 -6.03 25.19 -0.12
N THR A 123 -6.23 25.03 1.18
CA THR A 123 -5.57 25.79 2.23
C THR A 123 -4.52 24.91 2.90
N GLY A 124 -3.25 25.30 2.80
CA GLY A 124 -2.13 24.54 3.36
C GLY A 124 -1.39 23.68 2.32
N ALA A 125 -0.07 23.79 2.33
CA ALA A 125 0.89 22.82 1.81
C ALA A 125 2.01 22.75 2.87
N GLY A 126 1.77 21.99 3.94
CA GLY A 126 2.74 21.83 5.02
C GLY A 126 3.81 20.81 4.65
N ALA A 127 5.09 21.15 4.80
CA ALA A 127 6.19 20.21 4.61
C ALA A 127 6.16 19.11 5.69
N ARG A 128 6.48 17.87 5.30
CA ARG A 128 6.59 16.71 6.20
C ARG A 128 7.64 16.96 7.28
N SER A 129 7.24 16.90 8.56
CA SER A 129 8.16 16.94 9.70
C SER A 129 9.20 15.81 9.60
N GLY A 130 10.49 16.13 9.71
CA GLY A 130 11.58 15.15 9.70
C GLY A 130 12.22 14.87 8.33
N THR A 131 11.82 15.59 7.28
CA THR A 131 12.50 15.53 5.97
C THR A 131 13.63 16.57 5.94
N PRO A 132 14.83 16.29 5.38
CA PRO A 132 15.83 17.33 5.13
C PRO A 132 15.18 18.50 4.37
N PRO A 133 15.65 19.75 4.57
CA PRO A 133 15.09 20.90 3.89
C PRO A 133 15.22 20.70 2.37
N GLN A 134 14.15 20.23 1.77
CA GLN A 134 13.96 20.23 0.32
C GLN A 134 13.97 21.70 -0.12
N PRO A 135 14.50 22.05 -1.31
CA PRO A 135 14.29 23.39 -1.86
C PRO A 135 12.80 23.73 -1.73
N ALA A 136 12.51 24.96 -1.28
CA ALA A 136 11.25 25.40 -0.69
C ALA A 136 10.02 24.60 -1.16
N PRO A 137 9.13 24.15 -0.23
CA PRO A 137 7.97 23.35 -0.59
C PRO A 137 7.25 24.03 -1.75
N GLN A 138 7.14 23.32 -2.87
CA GLN A 138 6.48 23.83 -4.07
C GLN A 138 5.11 24.33 -3.65
N SER A 139 4.74 25.55 -4.07
CA SER A 139 3.47 26.17 -3.68
C SER A 139 2.30 25.19 -3.85
N ALA A 140 1.38 25.22 -2.90
CA ALA A 140 0.14 24.45 -2.98
C ALA A 140 -0.52 24.70 -4.35
N PRO A 141 -1.01 23.65 -5.03
CA PRO A 141 -1.71 23.83 -6.28
C PRO A 141 -3.00 24.62 -6.05
N ALA A 142 -3.39 25.45 -7.02
CA ALA A 142 -4.59 26.28 -6.92
C ALA A 142 -5.89 25.44 -6.77
N ARG A 143 -5.87 24.20 -7.25
CA ARG A 143 -6.93 23.19 -7.12
C ARG A 143 -6.29 21.81 -7.08
N TYR A 144 -6.95 20.85 -6.44
CA TYR A 144 -6.45 19.49 -6.37
C TYR A 144 -7.57 18.46 -6.51
N LYS A 145 -7.22 17.27 -6.98
CA LYS A 145 -8.14 16.15 -7.10
C LYS A 145 -7.48 14.88 -6.60
N TRP A 146 -8.22 14.14 -5.77
CA TRP A 146 -7.90 12.75 -5.46
C TRP A 146 -8.87 11.82 -6.18
N THR A 147 -8.38 10.65 -6.57
CA THR A 147 -9.20 9.51 -6.94
C THR A 147 -8.84 8.36 -6.01
N PHE A 148 -9.74 8.05 -5.09
CA PHE A 148 -9.60 6.93 -4.19
C PHE A 148 -10.10 5.67 -4.87
N GLU A 149 -9.23 4.67 -4.92
CA GLU A 149 -9.59 3.29 -5.15
C GLU A 149 -10.30 2.73 -3.90
N LEU A 150 -11.12 1.71 -4.13
CA LEU A 150 -11.93 1.07 -3.11
C LEU A 150 -11.45 -0.36 -2.89
N ARG A 151 -11.42 -0.80 -1.64
CA ARG A 151 -11.26 -2.22 -1.30
C ARG A 151 -12.15 -2.60 -0.14
N ARG A 152 -12.37 -3.90 0.00
CA ARG A 152 -13.01 -4.49 1.17
C ARG A 152 -11.94 -5.12 2.06
N ASP A 153 -11.97 -4.80 3.34
CA ASP A 153 -11.09 -5.46 4.32
C ASP A 153 -11.55 -6.91 4.57
N ARG A 154 -10.87 -7.61 5.49
CA ARG A 154 -11.24 -8.99 5.86
C ARG A 154 -12.63 -9.12 6.46
N ARG A 155 -13.20 -8.03 6.99
CA ARG A 155 -14.54 -7.95 7.58
C ARG A 155 -15.58 -7.44 6.59
N GLN A 156 -15.21 -7.24 5.32
CA GLN A 156 -16.05 -6.64 4.27
C GLN A 156 -16.41 -5.16 4.52
N THR A 157 -15.67 -4.49 5.39
CA THR A 157 -15.74 -3.04 5.58
C THR A 157 -15.07 -2.34 4.41
N LEU A 158 -15.64 -1.23 3.97
CA LEU A 158 -15.07 -0.42 2.90
C LEU A 158 -13.85 0.37 3.39
N GLU A 159 -12.78 0.35 2.61
CA GLU A 159 -11.61 1.20 2.78
C GLU A 159 -11.38 2.05 1.54
N LEU A 160 -10.95 3.30 1.74
CA LEU A 160 -10.53 4.21 0.68
C LEU A 160 -9.01 4.23 0.62
N PHE A 161 -8.42 4.13 -0.56
CA PHE A 161 -6.97 4.26 -0.67
C PHE A 161 -6.54 4.89 -1.99
N PHE A 162 -5.30 5.38 -2.04
CA PHE A 162 -4.63 5.74 -3.27
C PHE A 162 -3.14 5.37 -3.18
N TYR A 163 -2.48 5.23 -4.32
CA TYR A 163 -1.04 4.97 -4.36
C TYR A 163 -0.23 6.27 -4.31
N TYR A 164 0.96 6.17 -3.72
CA TYR A 164 1.91 7.28 -3.65
C TYR A 164 3.35 6.81 -3.79
N GLY A 165 4.22 7.73 -4.20
CA GLY A 165 5.65 7.49 -4.40
C GLY A 165 5.96 6.84 -5.76
N ASP A 166 7.00 6.01 -5.78
CA ASP A 166 7.49 5.35 -6.99
C ASP A 166 6.49 4.28 -7.49
N PRO A 167 6.02 4.34 -8.75
CA PRO A 167 5.17 3.32 -9.35
C PRO A 167 5.74 1.90 -9.31
N GLU A 168 7.08 1.75 -9.27
CA GLU A 168 7.78 0.46 -9.17
C GLU A 168 7.80 -0.08 -7.74
N ALA A 169 7.65 0.76 -6.71
CA ALA A 169 7.67 0.40 -5.30
C ALA A 169 6.40 0.92 -4.59
N ARG A 170 5.28 0.20 -4.77
CA ARG A 170 3.95 0.71 -4.46
C ARG A 170 3.71 0.82 -2.95
N SER A 171 3.40 2.03 -2.50
CA SER A 171 2.85 2.28 -1.16
C SER A 171 1.41 2.77 -1.27
N ALA A 172 0.51 2.18 -0.47
CA ALA A 172 -0.89 2.58 -0.43
C ALA A 172 -1.15 3.49 0.77
N TYR A 173 -1.75 4.65 0.52
CA TYR A 173 -2.24 5.56 1.55
C TYR A 173 -3.69 5.18 1.84
N VAL A 174 -3.92 4.51 2.97
CA VAL A 174 -5.22 3.92 3.31
C VAL A 174 -5.93 4.81 4.33
N LEU A 175 -7.17 5.20 4.02
CA LEU A 175 -8.06 5.88 4.93
C LEU A 175 -9.09 4.87 5.45
N GLU A 176 -9.21 4.81 6.77
CA GLU A 176 -10.16 3.97 7.48
C GLU A 176 -11.35 4.82 7.93
N LYS A 177 -12.54 4.24 7.87
CA LYS A 177 -13.75 4.91 8.32
C LYS A 177 -13.78 4.95 9.85
N ASP A 178 -14.05 6.12 10.40
CA ASP A 178 -14.35 6.26 11.82
C ASP A 178 -15.64 5.51 12.16
N ALA A 179 -15.67 4.86 13.32
CA ALA A 179 -16.75 3.97 13.75
C ALA A 179 -18.08 4.70 13.98
#